data_AF-A0A0D6KXY0-F1
#
_entry.id   AF-A0A0D6KXY0-F1
#
_cell.length_a   1.000
_cell.length_b   1.000
_cell.length_c   1.000
_cell.angle_alpha   90.00
_cell.angle_beta   90.00
_cell.angle_gamma   90.00
#
_symmetry.space_group_name_H-M   'P 1'
#
loop_
_entity.id
_entity.type
_entity.pdbx_description
1 polymer ?
#
loop_
_entity_poly.entity_id
_entity_poly.type
_entity_poly.pdbx_seq_one_letter_code
_entity_poly.pdbx_strand_id
1 'polypeptide(L)'
;MLLGIDFGTCNSSAALMLNGSLKLVKEPIKGGYSFPSCVYLTEQGEMLVGVAADNNRLRDIGRHRQEFKRELGTNEPYELGDRFVLPEELVAEVLRKLKSEAEKMLPPGRGAIKNAVITVPATYQQHKRSLMQKAAQAAGFISVRLIEEPVAAATYYAHQNLLKPGEIILVYDLGGGTFDATLIKKQGSTFKILATPTGLEDCGGTDFDKKIYQHLKGRCSQALREQLEQKQSLLAKVQVFGRCIDIKHQLSEAREASIHIPVLGQVESYHLTRMDFNQMIAPYIDHTIAVCDQLLQAAGIEWKEVSQVLLVGGSCRIPYVKTAVENKLGHSPLLVDEPELAVCQGAAIYGTPNTLTVSPYGENHYKSISEALMDAPPNATITVHPGIYQEAIVIDKPIKIEGYGQVAEIIVESKDLPCIWMQTAQAQVKNLTLRSIATQSGNKHFGVDIPQGQLLLENCDITSDSLSCIYIHGSGANTTIRQCQIHHGKQCGILVRDRAQALVEDSQIFRNTLSGVQIREGGNLTIRKSQISDCKQSGIFVYDSGRLTAEDCQIFNNAYSGVEILNLGNLSLQHCQIHRNQGYAIYAYQNGIVSVENCDLRDNSRRSSRYLWELSLEIKSKR
;
A
#
# COMPACT_ATOMS: atom_id res chain seq x y z
N MET A 1 1.67 -4.45 -13.09
CA MET A 1 2.87 -4.56 -12.21
C MET A 1 3.98 -3.59 -12.56
N LEU A 2 4.65 -3.16 -11.51
CA LEU A 2 5.71 -2.18 -11.51
C LEU A 2 6.77 -2.59 -10.49
N LEU A 3 8.05 -2.45 -10.85
CA LEU A 3 9.18 -2.68 -9.96
C LEU A 3 9.73 -1.32 -9.49
N GLY A 4 9.76 -1.09 -8.19
CA GLY A 4 10.50 0.00 -7.57
C GLY A 4 11.95 -0.42 -7.39
N ILE A 5 12.90 0.34 -7.93
CA ILE A 5 14.32 0.01 -7.90
C ILE A 5 15.08 1.16 -7.26
N ASP A 6 15.87 0.86 -6.24
CA ASP A 6 16.94 1.72 -5.79
C ASP A 6 18.25 1.25 -6.44
N PHE A 7 18.75 2.02 -7.41
CA PHE A 7 20.04 1.74 -8.03
C PHE A 7 21.11 2.61 -7.36
N GLY A 8 21.76 2.10 -6.32
CA GLY A 8 22.81 2.82 -5.59
C GLY A 8 24.20 2.64 -6.20
N THR A 9 25.17 3.44 -5.72
CA THR A 9 26.55 3.37 -6.21
C THR A 9 27.26 2.08 -5.79
N CYS A 10 27.03 1.64 -4.56
CA CYS A 10 27.65 0.43 -4.00
C CYS A 10 26.68 -0.75 -3.99
N ASN A 11 25.42 -0.51 -3.63
CA ASN A 11 24.39 -1.53 -3.53
C ASN A 11 23.11 -1.04 -4.20
N SER A 12 22.34 -1.99 -4.72
CA SER A 12 21.04 -1.79 -5.32
C SER A 12 20.02 -2.69 -4.64
N SER A 13 18.77 -2.25 -4.59
CA SER A 13 17.66 -2.98 -4.00
C SER A 13 16.41 -2.79 -4.85
N ALA A 14 15.45 -3.71 -4.74
CA ALA A 14 14.21 -3.61 -5.47
C ALA A 14 13.02 -4.12 -4.65
N ALA A 15 11.85 -3.55 -4.92
CA ALA A 15 10.58 -3.92 -4.31
C ALA A 15 9.45 -3.90 -5.34
N LEU A 16 8.47 -4.79 -5.19
CA LEU A 16 7.24 -4.78 -5.97
C LEU A 16 6.02 -4.72 -5.04
N MET A 17 4.94 -4.09 -5.51
CA MET A 17 3.63 -4.20 -4.87
C MET A 17 2.96 -5.49 -5.39
N LEU A 18 2.79 -6.47 -4.50
CA LEU A 18 2.15 -7.75 -4.83
C LEU A 18 1.06 -8.04 -3.79
N ASN A 19 -0.16 -8.29 -4.28
CA ASN A 19 -1.34 -8.55 -3.45
C ASN A 19 -1.60 -7.43 -2.43
N GLY A 20 -1.40 -6.17 -2.83
CA GLY A 20 -1.51 -5.00 -1.94
C GLY A 20 -0.45 -4.90 -0.83
N SER A 21 0.60 -5.73 -0.90
CA SER A 21 1.71 -5.71 0.06
C SER A 21 3.04 -5.48 -0.65
N LEU A 22 3.93 -4.72 -0.02
CA LEU A 22 5.29 -4.56 -0.51
C LEU A 22 6.09 -5.86 -0.33
N LYS A 23 6.72 -6.33 -1.40
CA LYS A 23 7.63 -7.48 -1.41
C LYS A 23 9.00 -7.04 -1.91
N LEU A 24 10.02 -7.24 -1.08
CA LEU A 24 11.42 -6.98 -1.41
C LEU A 24 11.99 -8.13 -2.25
N VAL A 25 12.80 -7.80 -3.25
CA VAL A 25 13.50 -8.76 -4.10
C VAL A 25 14.71 -9.30 -3.36
N LYS A 26 14.80 -10.62 -3.26
CA LYS A 26 15.90 -11.29 -2.55
C LYS A 26 17.11 -11.51 -3.45
N GLU A 27 18.29 -11.22 -2.92
CA GLU A 27 19.56 -11.57 -3.54
C GLU A 27 19.71 -13.11 -3.52
N PRO A 28 19.94 -13.75 -4.69
CA PRO A 28 19.81 -15.20 -4.84
C PRO A 28 20.87 -16.05 -4.12
N ILE A 29 22.00 -15.47 -3.70
CA ILE A 29 23.13 -16.21 -3.12
C ILE A 29 23.18 -16.05 -1.59
N LYS A 30 23.16 -14.82 -1.08
CA LYS A 30 23.22 -14.49 0.36
C LYS A 30 21.83 -14.42 1.00
N GLY A 31 20.76 -14.28 0.22
CA GLY A 31 19.37 -14.24 0.73
C GLY A 31 18.93 -12.92 1.36
N GLY A 32 19.79 -11.89 1.40
CA GLY A 32 19.45 -10.53 1.82
C GLY A 32 18.70 -9.75 0.74
N TYR A 33 18.51 -8.44 0.94
CA TYR A 33 17.78 -7.56 0.00
C TYR A 33 18.69 -6.55 -0.71
N SER A 34 20.00 -6.65 -0.48
CA SER A 34 21.02 -5.76 -1.01
C SER A 34 21.83 -6.51 -2.06
N PHE A 35 21.83 -5.98 -3.29
CA PHE A 35 22.61 -6.49 -4.40
C PHE A 35 23.83 -5.59 -4.58
N PRO A 36 25.07 -6.11 -4.48
CA PRO A 36 26.25 -5.35 -4.88
C PRO A 36 26.08 -4.78 -6.29
N SER A 37 26.33 -3.49 -6.47
CA SER A 37 26.22 -2.81 -7.77
C SER A 37 27.52 -3.00 -8.56
N CYS A 38 27.80 -4.26 -8.86
CA CYS A 38 29.00 -4.70 -9.56
C CYS A 38 28.69 -5.77 -10.60
N VAL A 39 29.62 -5.90 -11.54
CA VAL A 39 29.56 -6.84 -12.66
C VAL A 39 30.88 -7.59 -12.79
N TYR A 40 30.82 -8.81 -13.34
CA TYR A 40 31.99 -9.60 -13.70
C TYR A 40 31.78 -10.29 -15.05
N LEU A 41 32.68 -10.08 -16.03
CA LEU A 41 32.63 -10.75 -17.32
C LEU A 41 33.37 -12.09 -17.26
N THR A 42 32.66 -13.21 -17.39
CA THR A 42 33.28 -14.54 -17.42
C THR A 42 34.10 -14.75 -18.69
N GLU A 43 35.03 -15.71 -18.65
CA GLU A 43 35.81 -16.11 -19.83
C GLU A 43 34.92 -16.65 -20.97
N GLN A 44 33.72 -17.12 -20.64
CA GLN A 44 32.71 -17.59 -21.58
C GLN A 44 31.87 -16.45 -22.18
N GLY A 45 32.11 -15.20 -21.77
CA GLY A 45 31.41 -14.00 -22.25
C GLY A 45 30.08 -13.69 -21.55
N GLU A 46 29.79 -14.35 -20.43
CA GLU A 46 28.58 -14.11 -19.63
C GLU A 46 28.82 -12.98 -18.60
N MET A 47 27.81 -12.14 -18.38
CA MET A 47 27.87 -11.12 -17.34
C MET A 47 27.28 -11.63 -16.03
N LEU A 48 28.10 -11.75 -15.00
CA LEU A 48 27.66 -11.95 -13.62
C LEU A 48 27.36 -10.60 -12.98
N VAL A 49 26.42 -10.58 -12.04
CA VAL A 49 25.96 -9.38 -11.34
C VAL A 49 25.81 -9.67 -9.85
N GLY A 50 26.08 -8.67 -9.00
CA GLY A 50 25.81 -8.77 -7.57
C GLY A 50 26.82 -9.66 -6.85
N VAL A 51 26.35 -10.48 -5.90
CA VAL A 51 27.24 -11.36 -5.11
C VAL A 51 28.01 -12.32 -6.01
N ALA A 52 27.41 -12.78 -7.12
CA ALA A 52 28.10 -13.63 -8.09
C ALA A 52 29.32 -12.93 -8.72
N ALA A 53 29.20 -11.65 -9.04
CA ALA A 53 30.29 -10.85 -9.57
C ALA A 53 31.36 -10.58 -8.50
N ASP A 54 30.95 -10.15 -7.31
CA ASP A 54 31.85 -9.81 -6.21
C ASP A 54 32.68 -11.02 -5.74
N ASN A 55 32.08 -12.21 -5.70
CA ASN A 55 32.79 -13.46 -5.38
C ASN A 55 33.90 -13.80 -6.38
N ASN A 56 33.81 -13.32 -7.62
CA ASN A 56 34.82 -13.55 -8.66
C ASN A 56 35.83 -12.40 -8.78
N ARG A 57 35.66 -11.30 -8.04
CA ARG A 57 36.50 -10.10 -8.13
C ARG A 57 38.00 -10.38 -8.05
N LEU A 58 38.41 -11.28 -7.17
CA LEU A 58 39.84 -11.60 -6.94
C LEU A 58 40.39 -12.61 -7.96
N ARG A 59 39.55 -13.23 -8.78
CA ARG A 59 39.99 -14.16 -9.82
C ARG A 59 40.62 -13.41 -10.99
N ASP A 60 39.96 -12.35 -11.45
CA ASP A 60 40.48 -11.43 -12.46
C ASP A 60 39.89 -10.02 -12.26
N ILE A 61 40.72 -9.12 -11.77
CA ILE A 61 40.32 -7.73 -11.47
C ILE A 61 40.01 -6.95 -12.76
N GLY A 62 40.64 -7.31 -13.88
CA GLY A 62 40.37 -6.70 -15.19
C GLY A 62 38.97 -7.02 -15.69
N ARG A 63 38.38 -8.14 -15.23
CA ARG A 63 37.03 -8.59 -15.57
C ARG A 63 35.95 -8.14 -14.59
N HIS A 64 36.28 -7.38 -13.55
CA HIS A 64 35.34 -6.89 -12.54
C HIS A 64 35.21 -5.36 -12.56
N ARG A 65 33.97 -4.84 -12.47
CA ARG A 65 33.72 -3.39 -12.31
C ARG A 65 32.61 -3.10 -11.30
N GLN A 66 32.72 -1.95 -10.64
CA GLN A 66 31.79 -1.39 -9.65
C GLN A 66 31.83 0.14 -9.72
N GLU A 67 30.99 0.84 -8.96
CA GLU A 67 30.94 2.32 -8.86
C GLU A 67 30.59 3.09 -10.14
N PHE A 68 30.23 2.40 -11.22
CA PHE A 68 29.88 2.98 -12.52
C PHE A 68 28.62 3.88 -12.50
N LYS A 69 27.85 3.96 -11.39
CA LYS A 69 26.80 4.99 -11.19
C LYS A 69 27.38 6.41 -11.25
N ARG A 70 28.57 6.63 -10.68
CA ARG A 70 29.22 7.95 -10.61
C ARG A 70 29.61 8.46 -12.01
N GLU A 71 30.07 7.53 -12.82
CA GLU A 71 30.59 7.75 -14.17
C GLU A 71 29.50 7.66 -15.24
N LEU A 72 28.22 7.51 -14.86
CA LEU A 72 27.11 7.53 -15.81
C LEU A 72 27.12 8.82 -16.65
N GLY A 73 27.27 8.64 -17.97
CA GLY A 73 27.36 9.73 -18.95
C GLY A 73 28.79 10.12 -19.35
N THR A 74 29.81 9.41 -18.87
CA THR A 74 31.13 9.46 -19.51
C THR A 74 31.08 8.72 -20.85
N ASN A 75 31.81 9.22 -21.84
CA ASN A 75 31.94 8.56 -23.15
C ASN A 75 33.13 7.59 -23.21
N GLU A 76 33.75 7.32 -22.06
CA GLU A 76 34.92 6.45 -21.95
C GLU A 76 34.45 5.04 -21.56
N PRO A 77 34.54 4.04 -22.47
CA PRO A 77 34.17 2.68 -22.14
C PRO A 77 35.19 2.04 -21.20
N TYR A 78 34.71 1.22 -20.28
CA TYR A 78 35.57 0.37 -19.47
C TYR A 78 36.11 -0.78 -20.30
N GLU A 79 37.41 -1.03 -20.19
CA GLU A 79 37.95 -2.36 -20.49
C GLU A 79 37.51 -3.32 -19.39
N LEU A 80 36.70 -4.31 -19.74
CA LEU A 80 36.18 -5.36 -18.87
C LEU A 80 36.57 -6.70 -19.48
N GLY A 81 37.73 -7.22 -19.08
CA GLY A 81 38.36 -8.36 -19.74
C GLY A 81 38.66 -8.05 -21.20
N ASP A 82 38.01 -8.78 -22.10
CA ASP A 82 38.15 -8.68 -23.56
C ASP A 82 37.10 -7.78 -24.22
N ARG A 83 36.29 -7.04 -23.44
CA ARG A 83 35.23 -6.16 -23.94
C ARG A 83 35.42 -4.71 -23.51
N PHE A 84 34.98 -3.80 -24.37
CA PHE A 84 34.78 -2.39 -24.04
C PHE A 84 33.30 -2.14 -23.79
N VAL A 85 32.95 -1.65 -22.59
CA VAL A 85 31.56 -1.53 -22.15
C VAL A 85 31.33 -0.17 -21.50
N LEU A 86 30.29 0.54 -21.92
CA LEU A 86 29.93 1.84 -21.35
C LEU A 86 29.26 1.69 -19.96
N PRO A 87 29.33 2.71 -19.09
CA PRO A 87 28.69 2.69 -17.78
C PRO A 87 27.19 2.34 -17.84
N GLU A 88 26.43 2.92 -18.78
CA GLU A 88 25.00 2.65 -18.95
C GLU A 88 24.67 1.20 -19.32
N GLU A 89 25.58 0.50 -20.01
CA GLU A 89 25.42 -0.92 -20.32
C GLU A 89 25.56 -1.75 -19.05
N LEU A 90 26.50 -1.41 -18.17
CA LEU A 90 26.67 -2.07 -16.87
C LEU A 90 25.47 -1.80 -15.94
N VAL A 91 24.91 -0.58 -15.98
CA VAL A 91 23.65 -0.26 -15.29
C VAL A 91 22.53 -1.17 -15.80
N ALA A 92 22.40 -1.35 -17.12
CA ALA A 92 21.38 -2.21 -17.70
C ALA A 92 21.50 -3.67 -17.23
N GLU A 93 22.72 -4.20 -17.07
CA GLU A 93 22.96 -5.55 -16.52
C GLU A 93 22.45 -5.69 -15.09
N VAL A 94 22.73 -4.70 -14.22
CA VAL A 94 22.23 -4.70 -12.84
C VAL A 94 20.70 -4.65 -12.80
N LEU A 95 20.09 -3.75 -13.58
CA LEU A 95 18.64 -3.63 -13.67
C LEU A 95 17.98 -4.90 -14.22
N ARG A 96 18.61 -5.56 -15.20
CA ARG A 96 18.13 -6.83 -15.78
C ARG A 96 18.17 -7.96 -14.76
N LYS A 97 19.23 -8.03 -13.94
CA LYS A 97 19.33 -8.99 -12.84
C LYS A 97 18.21 -8.79 -11.81
N LEU A 98 18.01 -7.55 -11.33
CA LEU A 98 16.94 -7.23 -10.37
C LEU A 98 15.56 -7.58 -10.94
N LYS A 99 15.31 -7.25 -12.21
CA LYS A 99 14.08 -7.61 -12.91
C LYS A 99 13.87 -9.14 -12.95
N SER A 100 14.90 -9.89 -13.34
CA SER A 100 14.82 -11.35 -13.44
C SER A 100 14.53 -12.00 -12.08
N GLU A 101 15.18 -11.55 -11.00
CA GLU A 101 14.90 -12.07 -9.66
C GLU A 101 13.50 -11.68 -9.17
N ALA A 102 13.02 -10.47 -9.50
CA ALA A 102 11.65 -10.07 -9.20
C ALA A 102 10.60 -10.91 -9.95
N GLU A 103 10.86 -11.26 -11.22
CA GLU A 103 9.96 -12.08 -12.05
C GLU A 103 9.79 -13.49 -11.48
N LYS A 104 10.82 -14.06 -10.84
CA LYS A 104 10.74 -15.37 -10.17
C LYS A 104 9.81 -15.36 -8.94
N MET A 105 9.52 -14.18 -8.38
CA MET A 105 8.61 -14.04 -7.24
C MET A 105 7.13 -13.99 -7.65
N LEU A 106 6.85 -13.92 -8.95
CA LEU A 106 5.50 -13.78 -9.47
C LEU A 106 4.75 -15.11 -9.47
N PRO A 107 3.43 -15.10 -9.25
CA PRO A 107 2.59 -16.28 -9.43
C PRO A 107 2.71 -16.88 -10.85
N PRO A 108 2.58 -18.22 -11.01
CA PRO A 108 2.58 -18.85 -12.32
C PRO A 108 1.57 -18.23 -13.29
N GLY A 109 1.94 -18.12 -14.57
CA GLY A 109 1.08 -17.55 -15.61
C GLY A 109 1.09 -16.02 -15.70
N ARG A 110 1.79 -15.33 -14.78
CA ARG A 110 2.08 -13.90 -14.95
C ARG A 110 3.10 -13.67 -16.06
N GLY A 111 2.84 -12.67 -16.90
CA GLY A 111 3.80 -12.19 -17.90
C GLY A 111 4.95 -11.38 -17.29
N ALA A 112 5.92 -11.03 -18.12
CA ALA A 112 7.11 -10.26 -17.73
C ALA A 112 6.78 -8.89 -17.10
N ILE A 113 7.65 -8.41 -16.20
CA ILE A 113 7.53 -7.08 -15.61
C ILE A 113 7.92 -6.04 -16.66
N LYS A 114 6.96 -5.17 -17.00
CA LYS A 114 7.12 -4.17 -18.08
C LYS A 114 7.38 -2.76 -17.57
N ASN A 115 7.09 -2.46 -16.31
CA ASN A 115 7.16 -1.10 -15.78
C ASN A 115 8.14 -1.00 -14.62
N ALA A 116 8.90 0.08 -14.53
CA ALA A 116 9.80 0.37 -13.43
C ALA A 116 9.68 1.82 -12.95
N VAL A 117 9.87 2.02 -11.65
CA VAL A 117 10.23 3.31 -11.05
C VAL A 117 11.64 3.16 -10.50
N ILE A 118 12.56 3.97 -10.99
CA ILE A 118 13.97 3.91 -10.59
C ILE A 118 14.31 5.18 -9.84
N THR A 119 14.96 5.04 -8.69
CA THR A 119 15.42 6.17 -7.90
C THR A 119 16.66 6.79 -8.51
N VAL A 120 16.78 8.11 -8.39
CA VAL A 120 17.97 8.86 -8.80
C VAL A 120 18.30 9.92 -7.76
N PRO A 121 19.57 10.34 -7.63
CA PRO A 121 19.93 11.46 -6.78
C PRO A 121 19.15 12.72 -7.18
N ALA A 122 18.73 13.52 -6.20
CA ALA A 122 17.95 14.73 -6.48
C ALA A 122 18.71 15.79 -7.31
N THR A 123 20.05 15.70 -7.34
CA THR A 123 20.96 16.54 -8.11
C THR A 123 21.17 16.09 -9.56
N TYR A 124 20.61 14.94 -9.97
CA TYR A 124 20.77 14.45 -11.34
C TYR A 124 20.17 15.41 -12.37
N GLN A 125 21.03 15.89 -13.26
CA GLN A 125 20.64 16.68 -14.42
C GLN A 125 19.93 15.82 -15.49
N GLN A 126 19.21 16.49 -16.40
CA GLN A 126 18.37 15.84 -17.41
C GLN A 126 19.11 14.80 -18.27
N HIS A 127 20.39 15.04 -18.59
CA HIS A 127 21.20 14.10 -19.36
C HIS A 127 21.37 12.74 -18.65
N LYS A 128 21.82 12.74 -17.39
CA LYS A 128 21.98 11.50 -16.59
C LYS A 128 20.64 10.79 -16.37
N ARG A 129 19.55 11.54 -16.19
CA ARG A 129 18.18 10.99 -16.10
C ARG A 129 17.80 10.24 -17.38
N SER A 130 18.06 10.82 -18.55
CA SER A 130 17.79 10.16 -19.84
C SER A 130 18.61 8.88 -20.02
N LEU A 131 19.89 8.88 -19.63
CA LEU A 131 20.74 7.69 -19.68
C LEU A 131 20.24 6.57 -18.77
N MET A 132 19.81 6.89 -17.54
CA MET A 132 19.20 5.92 -16.64
C MET A 132 17.95 5.27 -17.24
N GLN A 133 17.09 6.06 -17.90
CA GLN A 133 15.91 5.53 -18.58
C GLN A 133 16.28 4.62 -19.76
N LYS A 134 17.31 4.97 -20.54
CA LYS A 134 17.82 4.14 -21.64
C LYS A 134 18.38 2.82 -21.13
N ALA A 135 19.17 2.84 -20.05
CA ALA A 135 19.69 1.63 -19.40
C ALA A 135 18.54 0.71 -18.94
N ALA A 136 17.50 1.28 -18.35
CA ALA A 136 16.31 0.53 -17.96
C ALA A 136 15.54 -0.06 -19.15
N GLN A 137 15.44 0.68 -20.26
CA GLN A 137 14.86 0.16 -21.50
C GLN A 137 15.69 -1.00 -22.06
N ALA A 138 17.02 -0.89 -22.03
CA ALA A 138 17.94 -1.97 -22.42
C ALA A 138 17.85 -3.20 -21.49
N ALA A 139 17.45 -3.01 -20.23
CA ALA A 139 17.12 -4.09 -19.29
C ALA A 139 15.74 -4.74 -19.57
N GLY A 140 14.98 -4.23 -20.54
CA GLY A 140 13.70 -4.77 -21.00
C GLY A 140 12.47 -4.18 -20.31
N PHE A 141 12.57 -3.01 -19.68
CA PHE A 141 11.39 -2.25 -19.23
C PHE A 141 10.81 -1.43 -20.40
N ILE A 142 9.48 -1.41 -20.52
CA ILE A 142 8.75 -0.63 -21.53
C ILE A 142 8.45 0.78 -21.01
N SER A 143 7.95 0.88 -19.78
CA SER A 143 7.65 2.16 -19.13
C SER A 143 8.57 2.38 -17.94
N VAL A 144 9.33 3.48 -17.96
CA VAL A 144 10.30 3.81 -16.92
C VAL A 144 10.05 5.22 -16.41
N ARG A 145 9.69 5.33 -15.14
CA ARG A 145 9.62 6.60 -14.41
C ARG A 145 10.83 6.73 -13.50
N LEU A 146 11.27 7.97 -13.27
CA LEU A 146 12.28 8.28 -12.30
C LEU A 146 11.66 9.02 -11.12
N ILE A 147 12.19 8.79 -9.93
CA ILE A 147 11.85 9.49 -8.70
C ILE A 147 13.14 9.88 -7.98
N GLU A 148 13.16 11.03 -7.35
CA GLU A 148 14.28 11.43 -6.50
C GLU A 148 14.34 10.52 -5.26
N GLU A 149 15.52 9.99 -4.93
CA GLU A 149 15.79 9.20 -3.72
C GLU A 149 15.15 9.78 -2.43
N PRO A 150 15.31 11.09 -2.10
CA PRO A 150 14.66 11.68 -0.92
C PRO A 150 13.13 11.69 -1.01
N VAL A 151 12.57 11.84 -2.21
CA VAL A 151 11.10 11.78 -2.42
C VAL A 151 10.60 10.36 -2.25
N ALA A 152 11.36 9.36 -2.69
CA ALA A 152 11.03 7.95 -2.47
C ALA A 152 11.07 7.58 -0.98
N ALA A 153 12.12 7.96 -0.25
CA ALA A 153 12.22 7.75 1.21
C ALA A 153 11.02 8.36 1.95
N ALA A 154 10.63 9.58 1.59
CA ALA A 154 9.47 10.24 2.18
C ALA A 154 8.15 9.60 1.77
N THR A 155 8.04 9.10 0.55
CA THR A 155 6.86 8.35 0.09
C THR A 155 6.67 7.08 0.92
N TYR A 156 7.76 6.37 1.23
CA TYR A 156 7.73 5.22 2.13
C TYR A 156 7.32 5.62 3.55
N TYR A 157 7.92 6.69 4.09
CA TYR A 157 7.57 7.20 5.42
C TYR A 157 6.08 7.57 5.52
N ALA A 158 5.53 8.24 4.51
CA ALA A 158 4.12 8.63 4.40
C ALA A 158 3.16 7.45 4.24
N HIS A 159 3.65 6.31 3.76
CA HIS A 159 2.86 5.10 3.66
C HIS A 159 2.74 4.41 5.02
N GLN A 160 3.79 4.50 5.84
CA GLN A 160 3.82 3.93 7.20
C GLN A 160 3.18 4.86 8.26
N ASN A 161 3.07 6.16 7.96
CA ASN A 161 2.60 7.18 8.90
C ASN A 161 1.55 8.07 8.24
N LEU A 162 0.50 8.42 8.98
CA LEU A 162 -0.56 9.32 8.49
C LEU A 162 -0.04 10.75 8.38
N LEU A 163 0.49 11.11 7.22
CA LEU A 163 0.85 12.49 6.90
C LEU A 163 -0.30 13.24 6.23
N LYS A 164 -0.57 14.45 6.71
CA LYS A 164 -1.59 15.33 6.16
C LYS A 164 -1.03 16.13 4.98
N PRO A 165 -1.87 16.44 3.96
CA PRO A 165 -1.49 17.40 2.93
C PRO A 165 -1.02 18.71 3.56
N GLY A 166 0.11 19.23 3.08
CA GLY A 166 0.72 20.45 3.59
C GLY A 166 1.83 20.24 4.61
N GLU A 167 1.94 19.06 5.23
CA GLU A 167 3.05 18.75 6.15
C GLU A 167 4.39 18.73 5.41
N ILE A 168 5.44 19.19 6.10
CA ILE A 168 6.77 19.41 5.55
C ILE A 168 7.73 18.40 6.18
N ILE A 169 8.55 17.77 5.34
CA ILE A 169 9.58 16.84 5.75
C ILE A 169 10.93 17.37 5.29
N LEU A 170 11.92 17.30 6.17
CA LEU A 170 13.33 17.45 5.79
C LEU A 170 13.96 16.06 5.72
N VAL A 171 14.49 15.69 4.56
CA VAL A 171 15.35 14.51 4.43
C VAL A 171 16.79 14.96 4.68
N TYR A 172 17.39 14.41 5.72
CA TYR A 172 18.76 14.67 6.16
C TYR A 172 19.56 13.39 5.89
N ASP A 173 20.36 13.37 4.82
CA ASP A 173 21.14 12.21 4.41
C ASP A 173 22.62 12.41 4.75
N LEU A 174 23.12 11.67 5.74
CA LEU A 174 24.53 11.70 6.14
C LEU A 174 25.17 10.34 5.87
N GLY A 175 25.83 10.25 4.72
CA GLY A 175 26.47 9.05 4.23
C GLY A 175 27.90 8.86 4.73
N GLY A 176 28.63 8.01 4.02
CA GLY A 176 30.05 7.75 4.28
C GLY A 176 30.99 8.83 3.76
N GLY A 177 30.57 9.64 2.78
CA GLY A 177 31.41 10.67 2.17
C GLY A 177 30.73 12.05 2.07
N THR A 178 29.43 12.08 1.85
CA THR A 178 28.68 13.33 1.65
C THR A 178 27.58 13.50 2.67
N PHE A 179 27.15 14.74 2.80
CA PHE A 179 25.90 15.14 3.43
C PHE A 179 24.98 15.76 2.38
N ASP A 180 23.72 15.37 2.33
CA ASP A 180 22.72 15.92 1.43
C ASP A 180 21.42 16.24 2.19
N ALA A 181 20.80 17.38 1.87
CA ALA A 181 19.57 17.85 2.50
C ALA A 181 18.52 18.19 1.44
N THR A 182 17.30 17.68 1.63
CA THR A 182 16.16 17.98 0.75
C THR A 182 14.91 18.30 1.57
N LEU A 183 14.30 19.45 1.30
CA LEU A 183 13.06 19.87 1.95
C LEU A 183 11.87 19.61 1.02
N ILE A 184 10.87 18.88 1.51
CA ILE A 184 9.73 18.42 0.71
C ILE A 184 8.41 18.68 1.45
N LYS A 185 7.34 18.88 0.68
CA LYS A 185 5.99 19.09 1.20
C LYS A 185 5.01 18.07 0.64
N LYS A 186 4.15 17.52 1.49
CA LYS A 186 3.07 16.62 1.06
C LYS A 186 2.05 17.38 0.23
N GLN A 187 1.75 16.88 -0.98
CA GLN A 187 0.70 17.41 -1.86
C GLN A 187 -0.24 16.28 -2.31
N GLY A 188 -1.41 16.14 -1.68
CA GLY A 188 -2.33 15.04 -2.00
C GLY A 188 -1.64 13.69 -1.79
N SER A 189 -1.49 12.89 -2.84
CA SER A 189 -0.74 11.62 -2.83
C SER A 189 0.76 11.76 -3.16
N THR A 190 1.23 12.90 -3.65
CA THR A 190 2.62 13.13 -4.05
C THR A 190 3.38 14.03 -3.05
N PHE A 191 4.62 14.39 -3.43
CA PHE A 191 5.50 15.30 -2.71
C PHE A 191 6.09 16.33 -3.68
N LYS A 192 6.32 17.53 -3.19
CA LYS A 192 6.99 18.61 -3.92
C LYS A 192 8.26 19.02 -3.19
N ILE A 193 9.39 19.07 -3.89
CA ILE A 193 10.63 19.67 -3.38
C ILE A 193 10.44 21.19 -3.30
N LEU A 194 10.74 21.77 -2.15
CA LEU A 194 10.44 23.18 -1.84
C LEU A 194 11.59 24.14 -2.18
N ALA A 195 12.82 23.66 -2.17
CA ALA A 195 14.02 24.41 -2.52
C ALA A 195 15.04 23.48 -3.18
N THR A 196 16.00 24.05 -3.91
CA THR A 196 17.07 23.28 -4.55
C THR A 196 17.80 22.42 -3.51
N PRO A 197 17.89 21.09 -3.70
CA PRO A 197 18.67 20.23 -2.82
C PRO A 197 20.11 20.74 -2.68
N THR A 198 20.65 20.66 -1.48
CA THR A 198 21.98 21.17 -1.14
C THR A 198 22.74 20.13 -0.32
N GLY A 199 24.07 20.23 -0.27
CA GLY A 199 24.89 19.22 0.39
C GLY A 199 26.34 19.64 0.55
N LEU A 200 27.14 18.75 1.13
CA LEU A 200 28.57 18.90 1.38
C LEU A 200 29.31 17.65 0.86
N GLU A 201 30.33 17.86 0.01
CA GLU A 201 31.10 16.78 -0.61
C GLU A 201 32.14 16.15 0.33
N ASP A 202 32.63 16.90 1.32
CA ASP A 202 33.67 16.49 2.29
C ASP A 202 33.12 16.41 3.72
N CYS A 203 31.94 15.83 3.88
CA CYS A 203 31.28 15.73 5.17
C CYS A 203 30.52 14.40 5.29
N GLY A 204 31.25 13.35 5.63
CA GLY A 204 30.64 12.05 5.93
C GLY A 204 31.42 11.22 6.93
N GLY A 205 31.00 9.97 7.07
CA GLY A 205 31.59 9.01 8.01
C GLY A 205 33.11 8.85 7.86
N THR A 206 33.64 8.94 6.64
CA THR A 206 35.07 8.84 6.33
C THR A 206 35.87 10.00 6.92
N ASP A 207 35.30 11.21 6.96
CA ASP A 207 35.95 12.38 7.55
C ASP A 207 35.97 12.29 9.08
N PHE A 208 34.94 11.67 9.66
CA PHE A 208 34.92 11.33 11.09
C PHE A 208 35.99 10.29 11.42
N ASP A 209 36.17 9.27 10.56
CA ASP A 209 37.23 8.28 10.70
C ASP A 209 38.63 8.92 10.63
N LYS A 210 38.83 9.89 9.73
CA LYS A 210 40.07 10.68 9.65
C LYS A 210 40.34 11.46 10.93
N LYS A 211 39.32 12.01 11.60
CA LYS A 211 39.48 12.71 12.89
C LYS A 211 39.93 11.76 14.00
N ILE A 212 39.31 10.58 14.09
CA ILE A 212 39.74 9.53 15.04
C ILE A 212 41.19 9.14 14.75
N TYR A 213 41.53 8.91 13.48
CA TYR A 213 42.88 8.54 13.07
C TYR A 213 43.93 9.62 13.42
N GLN A 214 43.62 10.90 13.18
CA GLN A 214 44.49 12.02 13.55
C GLN A 214 44.69 12.12 15.06
N HIS A 215 43.61 11.94 15.82
CA HIS A 215 43.67 11.95 17.28
C HIS A 215 44.49 10.78 17.84
N LEU A 216 44.30 9.58 17.29
CA LEU A 216 45.09 8.40 17.60
C LEU A 216 46.57 8.64 17.32
N LYS A 217 46.90 9.12 16.12
CA LYS A 217 48.28 9.45 15.74
C LYS A 217 48.90 10.51 16.67
N GLY A 218 48.09 11.41 17.22
CA GLY A 218 48.50 12.44 18.18
C GLY A 218 48.86 11.89 19.57
N ARG A 219 48.28 10.75 19.97
CA ARG A 219 48.40 10.17 21.32
C ARG A 219 49.13 8.83 21.39
N CYS A 220 49.40 8.21 20.25
CA CYS A 220 50.05 6.91 20.22
C CYS A 220 51.52 6.96 20.66
N SER A 221 52.06 5.80 21.00
CA SER A 221 53.49 5.63 21.29
C SER A 221 54.36 6.12 20.13
N GLN A 222 55.61 6.47 20.44
CA GLN A 222 56.58 6.84 19.42
C GLN A 222 56.78 5.71 18.39
N ALA A 223 56.80 4.45 18.84
CA ALA A 223 56.92 3.29 17.96
C ALA A 223 55.76 3.19 16.96
N LEU A 224 54.52 3.36 17.41
CA LEU A 224 53.36 3.37 16.52
C LEU A 224 53.39 4.57 15.58
N ARG A 225 53.78 5.75 16.09
CA ARG A 225 53.88 6.97 15.26
C ARG A 225 54.89 6.78 14.14
N GLU A 226 56.09 6.29 14.46
CA GLU A 226 57.14 6.00 13.47
C GLU A 226 56.65 4.95 12.45
N GLN A 227 56.00 3.88 12.92
CA GLN A 227 55.38 2.88 12.04
C GLN A 227 54.34 3.51 11.11
N LEU A 228 53.54 4.47 11.57
CA LEU A 228 52.54 5.16 10.75
C LEU A 228 53.13 6.28 9.87
N GLU A 229 54.33 6.77 10.12
CA GLU A 229 54.95 7.86 9.34
C GLU A 229 55.86 7.37 8.22
N GLN A 230 56.38 6.16 8.33
CA GLN A 230 57.19 5.55 7.28
C GLN A 230 56.44 5.52 5.94
N LYS A 231 57.13 5.94 4.86
CA LYS A 231 56.55 5.94 3.50
C LYS A 231 56.13 4.53 3.04
N GLN A 232 56.78 3.49 3.55
CA GLN A 232 56.53 2.09 3.17
C GLN A 232 55.42 1.41 4.00
N SER A 233 54.80 2.09 4.97
CA SER A 233 53.85 1.47 5.92
C SER A 233 52.37 1.53 5.51
N LEU A 234 52.08 1.52 4.20
CA LEU A 234 50.71 1.63 3.69
C LEU A 234 49.76 0.60 4.32
N LEU A 235 50.20 -0.65 4.50
CA LEU A 235 49.42 -1.71 5.15
C LEU A 235 49.10 -1.38 6.61
N ALA A 236 50.06 -0.87 7.38
CA ALA A 236 49.84 -0.47 8.77
C ALA A 236 48.84 0.69 8.87
N LYS A 237 48.93 1.67 7.95
CA LYS A 237 47.97 2.78 7.87
C LYS A 237 46.56 2.28 7.59
N VAL A 238 46.38 1.39 6.61
CA VAL A 238 45.08 0.81 6.27
C VAL A 238 44.51 0.00 7.43
N GLN A 239 45.33 -0.82 8.09
CA GLN A 239 44.91 -1.61 9.26
C GLN A 239 44.46 -0.70 10.41
N VAL A 240 45.26 0.29 10.78
CA VAL A 240 44.91 1.23 11.86
C VAL A 240 43.70 2.08 11.51
N PHE A 241 43.57 2.51 10.26
CA PHE A 241 42.39 3.23 9.79
C PHE A 241 41.12 2.37 9.86
N GLY A 242 41.20 1.09 9.47
CA GLY A 242 40.10 0.13 9.65
C GLY A 242 39.66 0.02 11.11
N ARG A 243 40.60 0.01 12.06
CA ARG A 243 40.27 0.05 13.50
C ARG A 243 39.60 1.36 13.93
N CYS A 244 39.88 2.48 13.27
CA CYS A 244 39.19 3.75 13.54
C CYS A 244 37.73 3.71 13.08
N ILE A 245 37.41 2.95 12.02
CA ILE A 245 36.02 2.68 11.61
C ILE A 245 35.32 1.82 12.68
N ASP A 246 36.00 0.76 13.14
CA ASP A 246 35.48 -0.13 14.20
C ASP A 246 35.11 0.66 15.47
N ILE A 247 36.02 1.54 15.93
CA ILE A 247 35.78 2.32 17.16
C ILE A 247 34.62 3.31 16.96
N LYS A 248 34.48 3.95 15.79
CA LYS A 248 33.34 4.82 15.47
C LYS A 248 32.01 4.08 15.55
N HIS A 249 31.94 2.89 14.94
CA HIS A 249 30.73 2.07 14.97
C HIS A 249 30.38 1.65 16.40
N GLN A 250 31.37 1.17 17.17
CA GLN A 250 31.17 0.82 18.59
C GLN A 250 30.67 2.01 19.40
N LEU A 251 31.21 3.22 19.18
CA LEU A 251 30.78 4.43 19.88
C LEU A 251 29.36 4.88 19.54
N SER A 252 28.78 4.37 18.45
CA SER A 252 27.36 4.61 18.14
C SER A 252 26.44 3.80 19.07
N GLU A 253 26.92 2.70 19.65
CA GLU A 253 26.17 1.83 20.56
C GLU A 253 26.61 2.00 22.03
N ALA A 254 27.92 2.08 22.28
CA ALA A 254 28.52 2.19 23.61
C ALA A 254 29.05 3.60 23.94
N ARG A 255 29.12 3.93 25.24
CA ARG A 255 29.62 5.25 25.71
C ARG A 255 31.13 5.40 25.57
N GLU A 256 31.84 4.30 25.47
CA GLU A 256 33.28 4.22 25.30
C GLU A 256 33.62 2.98 24.47
N ALA A 257 34.77 3.00 23.81
CA ALA A 257 35.26 1.89 23.01
C ALA A 257 36.78 1.87 23.03
N SER A 258 37.34 0.69 22.78
CA SER A 258 38.79 0.48 22.73
C SER A 258 39.15 -0.42 21.57
N ILE A 259 40.29 -0.14 20.95
CA ILE A 259 40.89 -0.97 19.90
C ILE A 259 42.32 -1.33 20.28
N HIS A 260 42.78 -2.48 19.78
CA HIS A 260 44.13 -2.99 20.01
C HIS A 260 44.91 -2.96 18.70
N ILE A 261 46.10 -2.35 18.73
CA ILE A 261 46.94 -2.11 17.56
C ILE A 261 48.29 -2.81 17.77
N PRO A 262 48.65 -3.78 16.92
CA PRO A 262 49.97 -4.41 16.96
C PRO A 262 51.08 -3.44 16.52
N VAL A 263 52.14 -3.33 17.32
CA VAL A 263 53.28 -2.43 17.11
C VAL A 263 54.57 -3.14 17.53
N LEU A 264 55.45 -3.46 16.57
CA LEU A 264 56.79 -4.06 16.81
C LEU A 264 56.83 -5.19 17.87
N GLY A 265 55.86 -6.12 17.82
CA GLY A 265 55.78 -7.26 18.76
C GLY A 265 55.09 -6.95 20.10
N GLN A 266 54.60 -5.73 20.29
CA GLN A 266 53.73 -5.33 21.39
C GLN A 266 52.31 -5.00 20.88
N VAL A 267 51.37 -4.81 21.81
CA VAL A 267 50.01 -4.37 21.51
C VAL A 267 49.75 -3.07 22.25
N GLU A 268 49.46 -2.02 21.49
CA GLU A 268 49.05 -0.73 22.02
C GLU A 268 47.52 -0.66 22.04
N SER A 269 46.95 -0.18 23.15
CA SER A 269 45.50 -0.01 23.27
C SER A 269 45.15 1.47 23.10
N TYR A 270 44.21 1.75 22.22
CA TYR A 270 43.65 3.09 22.05
C TYR A 270 42.22 3.10 22.55
N HIS A 271 41.94 4.00 23.49
CA HIS A 271 40.65 4.17 24.12
C HIS A 271 40.05 5.53 23.73
N LEU A 272 38.76 5.55 23.45
CA LEU A 272 38.03 6.76 23.09
C LEU A 272 36.64 6.74 23.72
N THR A 273 36.22 7.87 24.28
CA THR A 273 34.84 8.05 24.76
C THR A 273 33.96 8.64 23.67
N ARG A 274 32.65 8.39 23.74
CA ARG A 274 31.66 9.00 22.84
C ARG A 274 31.68 10.52 22.95
N MET A 275 31.91 11.05 24.15
CA MET A 275 31.98 12.50 24.37
C MET A 275 33.17 13.11 23.60
N ASP A 276 34.35 12.52 23.69
CA ASP A 276 35.53 12.99 22.94
C ASP A 276 35.30 12.88 21.43
N PHE A 277 34.72 11.77 20.97
CA PHE A 277 34.35 11.61 19.56
C PHE A 277 33.37 12.68 19.09
N ASN A 278 32.32 12.96 19.86
CA ASN A 278 31.35 14.01 19.55
C ASN A 278 32.03 15.38 19.41
N GLN A 279 32.98 15.72 20.30
CA GLN A 279 33.75 16.96 20.20
C GLN A 279 34.59 17.03 18.91
N MET A 280 35.16 15.91 18.47
CA MET A 280 35.95 15.85 17.23
C MET A 280 35.12 16.11 15.99
N ILE A 281 33.85 15.66 15.97
CA ILE A 281 32.96 15.79 14.81
C ILE A 281 32.01 16.98 14.91
N ALA A 282 31.94 17.67 16.06
CA ALA A 282 31.04 18.80 16.28
C ALA A 282 31.08 19.85 15.16
N PRO A 283 32.24 20.30 14.65
CA PRO A 283 32.29 21.28 13.57
C PRO A 283 31.64 20.79 12.26
N TYR A 284 31.66 19.49 11.98
CA TYR A 284 31.01 18.93 10.80
C TYR A 284 29.50 18.92 10.97
N ILE A 285 29.02 18.48 12.14
CA ILE A 285 27.58 18.43 12.43
C ILE A 285 26.99 19.85 12.52
N ASP A 286 27.73 20.82 13.05
CA ASP A 286 27.30 22.21 13.03
C ASP A 286 27.16 22.73 11.59
N HIS A 287 28.06 22.30 10.69
CA HIS A 287 28.00 22.68 9.29
C HIS A 287 26.82 22.04 8.54
N THR A 288 26.50 20.77 8.79
CA THR A 288 25.31 20.13 8.20
C THR A 288 24.02 20.82 8.67
N ILE A 289 23.96 21.24 9.93
CA ILE A 289 22.84 22.00 10.47
C ILE A 289 22.76 23.39 9.83
N ALA A 290 23.88 24.07 9.60
CA ALA A 290 23.91 25.36 8.90
C ALA A 290 23.42 25.23 7.44
N VAL A 291 23.74 24.13 6.76
CA VAL A 291 23.23 23.83 5.42
C VAL A 291 21.71 23.61 5.44
N CYS A 292 21.18 22.92 6.46
CA CYS A 292 19.73 22.83 6.67
C CYS A 292 19.09 24.21 6.93
N ASP A 293 19.70 25.04 7.78
CA ASP A 293 19.23 26.41 8.06
C ASP A 293 19.12 27.22 6.74
N GLN A 294 20.14 27.14 5.87
CA GLN A 294 20.14 27.79 4.56
C GLN A 294 19.06 27.25 3.62
N LEU A 295 18.85 25.93 3.59
CA LEU A 295 17.83 25.29 2.77
C LEU A 295 16.41 25.73 3.19
N LEU A 296 16.15 25.76 4.49
CA LEU A 296 14.89 26.24 5.07
C LEU A 296 14.67 27.73 4.73
N GLN A 297 15.70 28.56 4.89
CA GLN A 297 15.65 29.98 4.54
C GLN A 297 15.34 30.19 3.05
N ALA A 298 15.98 29.43 2.15
CA ALA A 298 15.72 29.49 0.72
C ALA A 298 14.27 29.10 0.35
N ALA A 299 13.66 28.22 1.14
CA ALA A 299 12.25 27.84 1.00
C ALA A 299 11.27 28.80 1.72
N GLY A 300 11.77 29.77 2.49
CA GLY A 300 10.95 30.67 3.31
C GLY A 300 10.24 29.97 4.47
N ILE A 301 10.88 28.96 5.06
CA ILE A 301 10.32 28.08 6.10
C ILE A 301 11.17 28.16 7.37
N GLU A 302 10.54 28.10 8.54
CA GLU A 302 11.22 27.95 9.82
C GLU A 302 11.25 26.48 10.31
N TRP A 303 12.20 26.13 11.18
CA TRP A 303 12.31 24.77 11.75
C TRP A 303 11.02 24.27 12.40
N LYS A 304 10.29 25.16 13.09
CA LYS A 304 9.02 24.84 13.76
C LYS A 304 7.89 24.40 12.80
N GLU A 305 8.03 24.69 11.52
CA GLU A 305 7.07 24.31 10.48
C GLU A 305 7.43 22.96 9.84
N VAL A 306 8.64 22.46 10.07
CA VAL A 306 9.06 21.12 9.66
C VAL A 306 8.36 20.11 10.56
N SER A 307 7.49 19.28 9.98
CA SER A 307 6.68 18.31 10.72
C SER A 307 7.47 17.06 11.10
N GLN A 308 8.49 16.70 10.30
CA GLN A 308 9.38 15.59 10.58
C GLN A 308 10.73 15.75 9.88
N VAL A 309 11.80 15.24 10.50
CA VAL A 309 13.10 15.05 9.84
C VAL A 309 13.36 13.55 9.68
N LEU A 310 13.66 13.11 8.46
CA LEU A 310 14.08 11.74 8.16
C LEU A 310 15.60 11.71 8.10
N LEU A 311 16.22 11.03 9.06
CA LEU A 311 17.66 10.78 9.08
C LEU A 311 17.96 9.54 8.22
N VAL A 312 18.62 9.78 7.09
CA VAL A 312 19.01 8.79 6.08
C VAL A 312 20.54 8.66 6.10
N GLY A 313 21.06 7.48 5.76
CA GLY A 313 22.51 7.25 5.69
C GLY A 313 23.14 6.72 6.99
N GLY A 314 24.21 5.92 6.85
CA GLY A 314 24.79 5.17 7.97
C GLY A 314 25.38 6.03 9.09
N SER A 315 25.88 7.23 8.76
CA SER A 315 26.46 8.13 9.76
C SER A 315 25.39 8.81 10.62
N CYS A 316 24.11 8.80 10.22
CA CYS A 316 23.01 9.24 11.06
C CYS A 316 22.76 8.33 12.28
N ARG A 317 23.36 7.14 12.33
CA ARG A 317 23.33 6.26 13.53
C ARG A 317 24.14 6.81 14.69
N ILE A 318 25.02 7.78 14.46
CA ILE A 318 25.78 8.44 15.51
C ILE A 318 24.80 9.23 16.40
N PRO A 319 24.67 8.94 17.71
CA PRO A 319 23.67 9.57 18.57
C PRO A 319 23.74 11.10 18.63
N TYR A 320 24.93 11.67 18.42
CA TYR A 320 25.15 13.11 18.40
C TYR A 320 24.46 13.79 17.20
N VAL A 321 24.38 13.14 16.05
CA VAL A 321 23.68 13.66 14.87
C VAL A 321 22.19 13.81 15.19
N LYS A 322 21.58 12.76 15.75
CA LYS A 322 20.18 12.79 16.20
C LYS A 322 19.93 13.95 17.16
N THR A 323 20.80 14.09 18.16
CA THR A 323 20.67 15.14 19.20
C THR A 323 20.78 16.54 18.59
N ALA A 324 21.73 16.78 17.68
CA ALA A 324 21.91 18.06 17.02
C ALA A 324 20.68 18.48 16.19
N VAL A 325 20.10 17.53 15.45
CA VAL A 325 18.87 17.75 14.67
C VAL A 325 17.67 17.96 15.59
N GLU A 326 17.52 17.15 16.63
CA GLU A 326 16.42 17.26 17.62
C GLU A 326 16.41 18.63 18.31
N ASN A 327 17.58 19.18 18.65
CA ASN A 327 17.70 20.51 19.24
C ASN A 327 17.17 21.64 18.34
N LYS A 328 17.25 21.46 17.02
CA LYS A 328 16.69 22.42 16.04
C LYS A 328 15.21 22.19 15.77
N LEU A 329 14.81 20.91 15.66
CA LEU A 329 13.46 20.49 15.32
C LEU A 329 12.47 20.67 16.49
N GLY A 330 12.93 20.51 17.73
CA GLY A 330 12.10 20.56 18.94
C GLY A 330 11.38 19.24 19.28
N HIS A 331 11.52 18.21 18.45
CA HIS A 331 11.07 16.84 18.71
C HIS A 331 12.02 15.83 18.06
N SER A 332 11.92 14.55 18.47
CA SER A 332 12.81 13.50 17.95
C SER A 332 12.66 13.36 16.43
N PRO A 333 13.76 13.41 15.66
CA PRO A 333 13.75 13.03 14.27
C PRO A 333 13.64 11.50 14.14
N LEU A 334 13.27 11.02 12.95
CA LEU A 334 13.15 9.59 12.65
C LEU A 334 14.40 9.07 11.95
N LEU A 335 15.05 8.07 12.54
CA LEU A 335 16.10 7.31 11.85
C LEU A 335 15.48 6.29 10.89
N VAL A 336 15.93 6.29 9.65
CA VAL A 336 15.58 5.26 8.67
C VAL A 336 16.61 4.14 8.78
N ASP A 337 16.21 3.01 9.36
CA ASP A 337 17.12 1.90 9.67
C ASP A 337 17.75 1.27 8.42
N GLU A 338 16.99 1.06 7.35
CA GLU A 338 17.47 0.47 6.11
C GLU A 338 17.13 1.41 4.95
N PRO A 339 17.91 2.48 4.75
CA PRO A 339 17.56 3.55 3.83
C PRO A 339 17.42 3.06 2.39
N GLU A 340 18.28 2.17 1.92
CA GLU A 340 18.17 1.57 0.58
C GLU A 340 16.85 0.80 0.38
N LEU A 341 16.35 0.14 1.43
CA LEU A 341 15.08 -0.59 1.36
C LEU A 341 13.89 0.36 1.40
N ALA A 342 13.93 1.36 2.27
CA ALA A 342 12.92 2.42 2.32
C ALA A 342 12.80 3.15 0.98
N VAL A 343 13.92 3.43 0.32
CA VAL A 343 13.97 4.11 -0.99
C VAL A 343 13.36 3.24 -2.09
N CYS A 344 13.74 1.97 -2.23
CA CYS A 344 13.15 1.10 -3.27
C CYS A 344 11.67 0.79 -3.02
N GLN A 345 11.26 0.64 -1.76
CA GLN A 345 9.86 0.47 -1.37
C GLN A 345 9.04 1.74 -1.66
N GLY A 346 9.60 2.91 -1.35
CA GLY A 346 9.03 4.20 -1.70
C GLY A 346 8.82 4.37 -3.19
N ALA A 347 9.78 3.92 -4.01
CA ALA A 347 9.67 3.88 -5.47
C ALA A 347 8.52 2.97 -5.94
N ALA A 348 8.36 1.80 -5.32
CA ALA A 348 7.27 0.88 -5.62
C ALA A 348 5.89 1.46 -5.24
N ILE A 349 5.79 2.13 -4.09
CA ILE A 349 4.57 2.83 -3.65
C ILE A 349 4.24 3.97 -4.62
N TYR A 350 5.21 4.84 -4.92
CA TYR A 350 5.04 5.96 -5.84
C TYR A 350 4.57 5.52 -7.23
N GLY A 351 5.09 4.36 -7.67
CA GLY A 351 4.74 3.79 -8.94
C GLY A 351 3.34 3.19 -8.99
N THR A 352 2.84 2.69 -7.87
CA THR A 352 1.52 2.06 -7.79
C THR A 352 0.43 3.14 -7.88
N PRO A 353 -0.40 3.15 -8.93
CA PRO A 353 -1.48 4.12 -9.03
C PRO A 353 -2.55 3.84 -7.96
N ASN A 354 -3.07 4.90 -7.34
CA ASN A 354 -4.24 4.80 -6.45
C ASN A 354 -5.55 4.60 -7.22
N THR A 355 -5.54 4.76 -8.54
CA THR A 355 -6.68 4.48 -9.41
C THR A 355 -6.25 3.52 -10.51
N LEU A 356 -6.85 2.33 -10.54
CA LEU A 356 -6.60 1.31 -11.55
C LEU A 356 -7.79 1.29 -12.51
N THR A 357 -7.51 1.21 -13.81
CA THR A 357 -8.56 1.15 -14.83
C THR A 357 -8.69 -0.26 -15.37
N VAL A 358 -9.91 -0.78 -15.36
CA VAL A 358 -10.28 -2.10 -15.86
C VAL A 358 -11.13 -1.93 -17.12
N SER A 359 -10.74 -2.58 -18.21
CA SER A 359 -11.49 -2.59 -19.47
C SER A 359 -11.16 -3.88 -20.23
N PRO A 360 -12.16 -4.68 -20.66
CA PRO A 360 -11.88 -5.93 -21.35
C PRO A 360 -11.25 -5.70 -22.74
N TYR A 361 -11.44 -4.50 -23.30
CA TYR A 361 -11.00 -4.12 -24.65
C TYR A 361 -9.92 -3.03 -24.67
N GLY A 362 -9.57 -2.45 -23.52
CA GLY A 362 -8.62 -1.34 -23.44
C GLY A 362 -7.17 -1.80 -23.59
N GLU A 363 -6.43 -1.18 -24.50
CA GLU A 363 -4.97 -1.33 -24.53
C GLU A 363 -4.36 -0.70 -23.26
N ASN A 364 -3.46 -1.43 -22.60
CA ASN A 364 -2.81 -1.02 -21.34
C ASN A 364 -3.73 -0.90 -20.11
N HIS A 365 -4.95 -1.45 -20.14
CA HIS A 365 -5.82 -1.58 -18.98
C HIS A 365 -5.80 -3.00 -18.40
N TYR A 366 -6.20 -3.14 -17.13
CA TYR A 366 -6.47 -4.46 -16.55
C TYR A 366 -7.66 -5.09 -17.28
N LYS A 367 -7.54 -6.38 -17.61
CA LYS A 367 -8.62 -7.09 -18.33
C LYS A 367 -9.69 -7.65 -17.39
N SER A 368 -9.36 -7.82 -16.12
CA SER A 368 -10.28 -8.27 -15.07
C SER A 368 -10.17 -7.40 -13.82
N ILE A 369 -11.25 -7.37 -13.05
CA ILE A 369 -11.34 -6.66 -11.77
C ILE A 369 -10.44 -7.36 -10.74
N SER A 370 -10.39 -8.70 -10.74
CA SER A 370 -9.55 -9.48 -9.85
C SER A 370 -8.06 -9.23 -10.06
N GLU A 371 -7.61 -9.07 -11.31
CA GLU A 371 -6.21 -8.73 -11.60
C GLU A 371 -5.87 -7.32 -11.07
N ALA A 372 -6.79 -6.36 -11.23
CA ALA A 372 -6.63 -5.03 -10.67
C ALA A 372 -6.61 -5.07 -9.12
N LEU A 373 -7.47 -5.85 -8.47
CA LEU A 373 -7.50 -6.00 -7.01
C LEU A 373 -6.20 -6.56 -6.42
N MET A 374 -5.55 -7.50 -7.13
CA MET A 374 -4.25 -8.02 -6.71
C MET A 374 -3.16 -6.94 -6.70
N ASP A 375 -3.14 -6.09 -7.74
CA ASP A 375 -2.15 -5.01 -7.88
C ASP A 375 -2.52 -3.76 -7.06
N ALA A 376 -3.80 -3.59 -6.70
CA ALA A 376 -4.29 -2.42 -5.99
C ALA A 376 -3.79 -2.38 -4.52
N PRO A 377 -3.27 -1.22 -4.07
CA PRO A 377 -2.99 -1.00 -2.66
C PRO A 377 -4.29 -0.77 -1.89
N PRO A 378 -4.30 -0.94 -0.55
CA PRO A 378 -5.44 -0.56 0.28
C PRO A 378 -5.87 0.89 0.05
N ASN A 379 -7.19 1.11 0.05
CA ASN A 379 -7.91 2.36 -0.22
C ASN A 379 -7.80 2.88 -1.68
N ALA A 380 -7.26 2.10 -2.60
CA ALA A 380 -7.31 2.44 -4.03
C ALA A 380 -8.73 2.39 -4.60
N THR A 381 -8.90 3.02 -5.75
CA THR A 381 -10.11 2.98 -6.58
C THR A 381 -9.85 2.13 -7.82
N ILE A 382 -10.76 1.23 -8.13
CA ILE A 382 -10.78 0.47 -9.38
C ILE A 382 -11.93 1.01 -10.21
N THR A 383 -11.59 1.68 -11.30
CA THR A 383 -12.55 2.21 -12.27
C THR A 383 -12.81 1.15 -13.34
N VAL A 384 -14.06 0.70 -13.45
CA VAL A 384 -14.46 -0.39 -14.34
C VAL A 384 -15.23 0.18 -15.53
N HIS A 385 -14.70 0.04 -16.74
CA HIS A 385 -15.35 0.50 -17.97
C HIS A 385 -16.45 -0.46 -18.45
N PRO A 386 -17.29 -0.04 -19.42
CA PRO A 386 -18.28 -0.92 -20.04
C PRO A 386 -17.64 -2.22 -20.57
N GLY A 387 -18.31 -3.34 -20.30
CA GLY A 387 -17.79 -4.67 -20.56
C GLY A 387 -18.53 -5.78 -19.81
N ILE A 388 -18.29 -7.02 -20.23
CA ILE A 388 -18.71 -8.23 -19.52
C ILE A 388 -17.48 -8.88 -18.89
N TYR A 389 -17.52 -9.02 -17.58
CA TYR A 389 -16.45 -9.55 -16.75
C TYR A 389 -16.89 -10.88 -16.14
N GLN A 390 -16.30 -11.98 -16.59
CA GLN A 390 -16.66 -13.32 -16.12
C GLN A 390 -15.73 -13.79 -15.00
N GLU A 391 -16.02 -13.38 -13.78
CA GLU A 391 -15.19 -13.60 -12.60
C GLU A 391 -15.98 -13.48 -11.29
N ALA A 392 -15.41 -14.03 -10.22
CA ALA A 392 -15.87 -13.82 -8.85
C ALA A 392 -14.92 -12.84 -8.14
N ILE A 393 -15.46 -11.77 -7.57
CA ILE A 393 -14.67 -10.69 -6.96
C ILE A 393 -14.53 -10.96 -5.46
N VAL A 394 -13.31 -11.21 -4.99
CA VAL A 394 -13.00 -11.28 -3.55
C VAL A 394 -12.42 -9.95 -3.08
N ILE A 395 -13.07 -9.33 -2.10
CA ILE A 395 -12.64 -8.03 -1.54
C ILE A 395 -11.97 -8.28 -0.18
N ASP A 396 -10.65 -8.46 -0.18
CA ASP A 396 -9.83 -8.81 0.99
C ASP A 396 -9.13 -7.62 1.64
N LYS A 397 -9.14 -6.45 1.00
CA LYS A 397 -8.55 -5.19 1.49
C LYS A 397 -9.50 -4.01 1.30
N PRO A 398 -9.35 -2.92 2.07
CA PRO A 398 -10.11 -1.70 1.84
C PRO A 398 -9.96 -1.20 0.40
N ILE A 399 -11.06 -0.98 -0.31
CA ILE A 399 -11.03 -0.60 -1.73
C ILE A 399 -12.34 0.07 -2.14
N LYS A 400 -12.30 0.88 -3.19
CA LYS A 400 -13.47 1.35 -3.94
C LYS A 400 -13.47 0.69 -5.33
N ILE A 401 -14.58 0.09 -5.74
CA ILE A 401 -14.80 -0.38 -7.13
C ILE A 401 -15.95 0.43 -7.69
N GLU A 402 -15.74 1.09 -8.84
CA GLU A 402 -16.69 2.04 -9.41
C GLU A 402 -16.80 1.86 -10.92
N GLY A 403 -18.01 1.56 -11.39
CA GLY A 403 -18.31 1.54 -12.81
C GLY A 403 -18.25 2.95 -13.44
N TYR A 404 -17.63 3.06 -14.60
CA TYR A 404 -17.59 4.27 -15.43
C TYR A 404 -18.57 4.15 -16.59
N GLY A 405 -19.63 4.96 -16.61
CA GLY A 405 -20.67 4.93 -17.64
C GLY A 405 -22.00 4.40 -17.12
N GLN A 406 -22.79 3.78 -17.98
CA GLN A 406 -24.12 3.27 -17.63
C GLN A 406 -24.03 1.92 -16.92
N VAL A 407 -24.73 1.76 -15.78
CA VAL A 407 -24.71 0.52 -14.96
C VAL A 407 -25.01 -0.74 -15.79
N ALA A 408 -25.93 -0.66 -16.75
CA ALA A 408 -26.37 -1.79 -17.57
C ALA A 408 -25.29 -2.31 -18.55
N GLU A 409 -24.27 -1.51 -18.82
CA GLU A 409 -23.17 -1.86 -19.73
C GLU A 409 -21.96 -2.45 -19.01
N ILE A 410 -21.96 -2.47 -17.67
CA ILE A 410 -20.83 -2.90 -16.83
C ILE A 410 -21.28 -4.13 -16.03
N ILE A 411 -21.06 -5.31 -16.61
CA ILE A 411 -21.66 -6.56 -16.14
C ILE A 411 -20.59 -7.46 -15.55
N VAL A 412 -20.74 -7.87 -14.29
CA VAL A 412 -19.94 -8.90 -13.64
C VAL A 412 -20.78 -10.18 -13.53
N GLU A 413 -20.34 -11.23 -14.21
CA GLU A 413 -20.96 -12.55 -14.21
C GLU A 413 -20.09 -13.56 -13.47
N SER A 414 -20.63 -14.15 -12.42
CA SER A 414 -19.96 -15.22 -11.68
C SER A 414 -20.75 -16.51 -11.81
N LYS A 415 -20.04 -17.63 -12.07
CA LYS A 415 -20.63 -18.96 -12.19
C LYS A 415 -20.40 -19.74 -10.92
N ASP A 416 -21.47 -20.25 -10.32
CA ASP A 416 -21.44 -21.11 -9.13
C ASP A 416 -20.78 -20.51 -7.87
N LEU A 417 -20.48 -19.22 -7.89
CA LEU A 417 -19.86 -18.45 -6.81
C LEU A 417 -20.54 -17.07 -6.72
N PRO A 418 -20.47 -16.38 -5.58
CA PRO A 418 -20.88 -15.00 -5.49
C PRO A 418 -20.14 -14.10 -6.48
N CYS A 419 -20.83 -13.11 -7.04
CA CYS A 419 -20.17 -12.05 -7.80
C CYS A 419 -19.22 -11.27 -6.91
N ILE A 420 -19.60 -11.05 -5.65
CA ILE A 420 -18.79 -10.38 -4.64
C ILE A 420 -18.76 -11.21 -3.36
N TRP A 421 -17.57 -11.43 -2.85
CA TRP A 421 -17.34 -11.99 -1.52
C TRP A 421 -16.52 -11.01 -0.67
N MET A 422 -17.13 -10.47 0.38
CA MET A 422 -16.52 -9.50 1.28
C MET A 422 -15.67 -10.19 2.36
N GLN A 423 -14.40 -9.80 2.48
CA GLN A 423 -13.47 -10.36 3.48
C GLN A 423 -12.66 -9.27 4.22
N THR A 424 -13.00 -8.00 4.04
CA THR A 424 -12.28 -6.87 4.66
C THR A 424 -13.14 -6.08 5.64
N ALA A 425 -12.55 -5.10 6.34
CA ALA A 425 -13.27 -4.28 7.31
C ALA A 425 -14.18 -3.22 6.66
N GLN A 426 -13.82 -2.71 5.49
CA GLN A 426 -14.58 -1.69 4.77
C GLN A 426 -14.38 -1.78 3.26
N ALA A 427 -15.41 -1.56 2.45
CA ALA A 427 -15.30 -1.46 1.00
C ALA A 427 -16.48 -0.68 0.39
N GLN A 428 -16.29 -0.21 -0.83
CA GLN A 428 -17.36 0.43 -1.62
C GLN A 428 -17.43 -0.20 -2.99
N VAL A 429 -18.63 -0.52 -3.45
CA VAL A 429 -18.89 -1.00 -4.80
C VAL A 429 -20.04 -0.21 -5.39
N LYS A 430 -19.77 0.45 -6.53
CA LYS A 430 -20.71 1.38 -7.15
C LYS A 430 -20.89 1.13 -8.62
N ASN A 431 -22.10 1.36 -9.12
CA ASN A 431 -22.40 1.44 -10.55
C ASN A 431 -22.05 0.16 -11.34
N LEU A 432 -22.36 -1.03 -10.79
CA LEU A 432 -22.13 -2.32 -11.45
C LEU A 432 -23.44 -3.12 -11.58
N THR A 433 -23.56 -3.89 -12.66
CA THR A 433 -24.54 -4.97 -12.80
C THR A 433 -23.90 -6.28 -12.36
N LEU A 434 -24.44 -6.93 -11.32
CA LEU A 434 -23.93 -8.18 -10.73
C LEU A 434 -24.87 -9.33 -11.02
N ARG A 435 -24.39 -10.37 -11.70
CA ARG A 435 -25.18 -11.54 -12.14
C ARG A 435 -24.54 -12.84 -11.67
N SER A 436 -25.10 -13.42 -10.62
CA SER A 436 -24.73 -14.76 -10.17
C SER A 436 -25.50 -15.80 -10.99
N ILE A 437 -24.77 -16.69 -11.68
CA ILE A 437 -25.32 -17.66 -12.62
C ILE A 437 -25.12 -19.07 -12.08
N ALA A 438 -26.21 -19.81 -11.91
CA ALA A 438 -26.15 -21.23 -11.60
C ALA A 438 -25.84 -22.06 -12.86
N THR A 439 -24.87 -22.97 -12.75
CA THR A 439 -24.60 -23.97 -13.78
C THR A 439 -25.18 -25.33 -13.38
N GLN A 440 -24.98 -26.35 -14.23
CA GLN A 440 -25.44 -27.72 -13.97
C GLN A 440 -24.78 -28.40 -12.75
N SER A 441 -23.76 -27.78 -12.15
CA SER A 441 -23.05 -28.32 -10.98
C SER A 441 -23.93 -28.45 -9.73
N GLY A 442 -25.01 -27.66 -9.62
CA GLY A 442 -25.89 -27.66 -8.45
C GLY A 442 -25.36 -26.88 -7.24
N ASN A 443 -24.23 -26.16 -7.38
CA ASN A 443 -23.64 -25.37 -6.31
C ASN A 443 -24.54 -24.19 -5.91
N LYS A 444 -24.87 -24.11 -4.62
CA LYS A 444 -25.66 -23.03 -4.04
C LYS A 444 -24.78 -21.83 -3.72
N HIS A 445 -25.14 -20.66 -4.21
CA HIS A 445 -24.37 -19.43 -4.03
C HIS A 445 -25.29 -18.20 -4.04
N PHE A 446 -24.86 -17.15 -3.36
CA PHE A 446 -25.57 -15.86 -3.30
C PHE A 446 -25.06 -14.93 -4.41
N GLY A 447 -25.78 -13.84 -4.71
CA GLY A 447 -25.24 -12.81 -5.62
C GLY A 447 -24.07 -12.05 -5.00
N VAL A 448 -24.27 -11.55 -3.78
CA VAL A 448 -23.27 -10.85 -2.96
C VAL A 448 -23.27 -11.47 -1.56
N ASP A 449 -22.11 -11.91 -1.08
CA ASP A 449 -21.93 -12.55 0.23
C ASP A 449 -21.10 -11.67 1.17
N ILE A 450 -21.70 -11.29 2.31
CA ILE A 450 -21.18 -10.29 3.26
C ILE A 450 -21.17 -10.89 4.67
N PRO A 451 -20.11 -11.64 5.05
CA PRO A 451 -19.96 -12.23 6.38
C PRO A 451 -19.47 -11.25 7.46
N GLN A 452 -18.89 -10.11 7.05
CA GLN A 452 -18.30 -9.13 7.96
C GLN A 452 -18.06 -7.77 7.27
N GLY A 453 -17.77 -6.75 8.08
CA GLY A 453 -17.28 -5.47 7.62
C GLY A 453 -18.38 -4.52 7.14
N GLN A 454 -17.94 -3.34 6.72
CA GLN A 454 -18.79 -2.27 6.23
C GLN A 454 -18.74 -2.19 4.70
N LEU A 455 -19.78 -2.70 4.04
CA LEU A 455 -19.90 -2.60 2.58
C LEU A 455 -20.93 -1.54 2.19
N LEU A 456 -20.53 -0.60 1.34
CA LEU A 456 -21.44 0.28 0.61
C LEU A 456 -21.69 -0.29 -0.79
N LEU A 457 -22.94 -0.63 -1.09
CA LEU A 457 -23.44 -0.91 -2.43
C LEU A 457 -24.25 0.30 -2.91
N GLU A 458 -23.83 0.94 -3.99
CA GLU A 458 -24.51 2.14 -4.50
C GLU A 458 -24.75 2.09 -6.02
N ASN A 459 -25.98 2.35 -6.46
CA ASN A 459 -26.34 2.36 -7.89
C ASN A 459 -26.02 1.04 -8.61
N CYS A 460 -26.27 -0.11 -7.96
CA CYS A 460 -26.02 -1.43 -8.55
C CYS A 460 -27.32 -2.14 -8.97
N ASP A 461 -27.24 -2.97 -10.01
CA ASP A 461 -28.30 -3.90 -10.43
C ASP A 461 -27.84 -5.33 -10.06
N ILE A 462 -28.60 -6.06 -9.25
CA ILE A 462 -28.16 -7.31 -8.62
C ILE A 462 -29.17 -8.43 -8.81
N THR A 463 -28.72 -9.53 -9.42
CA THR A 463 -29.49 -10.76 -9.63
C THR A 463 -28.75 -12.01 -9.15
N SER A 464 -29.49 -13.07 -8.83
CA SER A 464 -28.92 -14.39 -8.53
C SER A 464 -29.83 -15.52 -9.00
N ASP A 465 -29.26 -16.42 -9.81
CA ASP A 465 -29.92 -17.62 -10.31
C ASP A 465 -29.85 -18.83 -9.37
N SER A 466 -29.33 -18.67 -8.15
CA SER A 466 -29.14 -19.78 -7.21
C SER A 466 -29.80 -19.54 -5.84
N LEU A 467 -29.38 -18.52 -5.09
CA LEU A 467 -29.95 -18.17 -3.78
C LEU A 467 -30.46 -16.72 -3.78
N SER A 468 -30.27 -16.00 -2.67
CA SER A 468 -30.63 -14.60 -2.53
C SER A 468 -29.65 -13.69 -3.27
N CYS A 469 -30.14 -12.55 -3.76
CA CYS A 469 -29.28 -11.58 -4.45
C CYS A 469 -28.22 -11.00 -3.50
N ILE A 470 -28.61 -10.65 -2.27
CA ILE A 470 -27.68 -10.15 -1.24
C ILE A 470 -27.86 -10.95 0.04
N TYR A 471 -26.75 -11.44 0.59
CA TYR A 471 -26.69 -12.17 1.85
C TYR A 471 -25.76 -11.48 2.84
N ILE A 472 -26.33 -11.02 3.95
CA ILE A 472 -25.64 -10.29 5.01
C ILE A 472 -25.75 -11.12 6.29
N HIS A 473 -24.62 -11.57 6.81
CA HIS A 473 -24.53 -12.43 7.98
C HIS A 473 -23.28 -12.14 8.80
N GLY A 474 -23.23 -12.66 10.02
CA GLY A 474 -22.20 -12.37 11.00
C GLY A 474 -22.43 -11.07 11.75
N SER A 475 -22.22 -11.09 13.07
CA SER A 475 -22.46 -9.95 13.95
C SER A 475 -21.57 -8.72 13.67
N GLY A 476 -20.49 -8.90 12.90
CA GLY A 476 -19.59 -7.83 12.47
C GLY A 476 -19.95 -7.21 11.11
N ALA A 477 -21.00 -7.70 10.43
CA ALA A 477 -21.45 -7.15 9.15
C ALA A 477 -22.38 -5.94 9.35
N ASN A 478 -22.10 -4.86 8.63
CA ASN A 478 -22.89 -3.65 8.61
C ASN A 478 -22.93 -3.04 7.20
N THR A 479 -24.01 -3.29 6.45
CA THR A 479 -24.07 -2.96 5.03
C THR A 479 -24.97 -1.77 4.75
N THR A 480 -24.55 -0.85 3.90
CA THR A 480 -25.41 0.19 3.33
C THR A 480 -25.68 -0.11 1.86
N ILE A 481 -26.95 -0.12 1.47
CA ILE A 481 -27.42 -0.35 0.11
C ILE A 481 -28.20 0.89 -0.30
N ARG A 482 -27.76 1.61 -1.33
CA ARG A 482 -28.38 2.85 -1.78
C ARG A 482 -28.60 2.85 -3.29
N GLN A 483 -29.75 3.31 -3.76
CA GLN A 483 -30.03 3.46 -5.20
C GLN A 483 -29.87 2.16 -6.00
N CYS A 484 -30.08 0.99 -5.37
CA CYS A 484 -29.89 -0.30 -6.02
C CYS A 484 -31.21 -0.89 -6.55
N GLN A 485 -31.10 -1.70 -7.60
CA GLN A 485 -32.16 -2.58 -8.09
C GLN A 485 -31.81 -4.02 -7.75
N ILE A 486 -32.68 -4.71 -6.99
CA ILE A 486 -32.41 -6.05 -6.46
C ILE A 486 -33.56 -6.96 -6.84
N HIS A 487 -33.32 -7.86 -7.79
CA HIS A 487 -34.43 -8.56 -8.42
C HIS A 487 -34.08 -9.94 -8.97
N HIS A 488 -35.13 -10.71 -9.27
CA HIS A 488 -35.02 -12.03 -9.90
C HIS A 488 -34.15 -13.03 -9.11
N GLY A 489 -34.01 -12.87 -7.79
CA GLY A 489 -33.40 -13.87 -6.93
C GLY A 489 -34.23 -15.16 -6.88
N LYS A 490 -33.57 -16.33 -6.89
CA LYS A 490 -34.24 -17.63 -6.69
C LYS A 490 -34.69 -17.84 -5.24
N GLN A 491 -34.12 -17.10 -4.31
CA GLN A 491 -34.65 -16.97 -2.95
C GLN A 491 -35.24 -15.57 -2.74
N CYS A 492 -34.80 -14.86 -1.70
CA CYS A 492 -35.21 -13.48 -1.45
C CYS A 492 -34.26 -12.48 -2.10
N GLY A 493 -34.67 -11.22 -2.22
CA GLY A 493 -33.79 -10.15 -2.71
C GLY A 493 -32.65 -9.90 -1.70
N ILE A 494 -33.01 -9.65 -0.44
CA ILE A 494 -32.06 -9.39 0.64
C ILE A 494 -32.33 -10.35 1.80
N LEU A 495 -31.30 -11.05 2.27
CA LEU A 495 -31.33 -11.87 3.49
C LEU A 495 -30.37 -11.30 4.54
N VAL A 496 -30.89 -10.95 5.71
CA VAL A 496 -30.11 -10.46 6.88
C VAL A 496 -30.25 -11.43 8.04
N ARG A 497 -29.13 -11.93 8.58
CA ARG A 497 -29.14 -12.83 9.75
C ARG A 497 -27.92 -12.72 10.65
N ASP A 498 -27.87 -13.54 11.70
CA ASP A 498 -26.73 -13.65 12.61
C ASP A 498 -26.34 -12.32 13.27
N ARG A 499 -27.34 -11.53 13.68
CA ARG A 499 -27.19 -10.18 14.26
C ARG A 499 -26.51 -9.14 13.36
N ALA A 500 -26.40 -9.41 12.06
CA ALA A 500 -25.90 -8.44 11.10
C ALA A 500 -26.80 -7.19 11.04
N GLN A 501 -26.20 -6.07 10.68
CA GLN A 501 -26.86 -4.77 10.53
C GLN A 501 -26.92 -4.38 9.06
N ALA A 502 -28.00 -3.73 8.65
CA ALA A 502 -28.12 -3.20 7.30
C ALA A 502 -28.99 -1.94 7.23
N LEU A 503 -28.67 -1.07 6.27
CA LEU A 503 -29.46 0.08 5.86
C LEU A 503 -29.72 -0.01 4.35
N VAL A 504 -30.98 0.08 3.94
CA VAL A 504 -31.40 0.17 2.54
C VAL A 504 -32.07 1.52 2.33
N GLU A 505 -31.63 2.29 1.34
CA GLU A 505 -32.16 3.62 1.05
C GLU A 505 -32.37 3.82 -0.46
N ASP A 506 -33.45 4.50 -0.86
CA ASP A 506 -33.75 4.87 -2.26
C ASP A 506 -33.64 3.68 -3.25
N SER A 507 -34.02 2.47 -2.85
CA SER A 507 -33.77 1.24 -3.62
C SER A 507 -35.07 0.52 -4.02
N GLN A 508 -34.98 -0.34 -5.04
CA GLN A 508 -36.09 -1.15 -5.54
C GLN A 508 -35.78 -2.63 -5.38
N ILE A 509 -36.67 -3.38 -4.72
CA ILE A 509 -36.53 -4.81 -4.47
C ILE A 509 -37.75 -5.52 -5.06
N PHE A 510 -37.58 -6.29 -6.15
CA PHE A 510 -38.75 -6.78 -6.88
C PHE A 510 -38.57 -8.12 -7.58
N ARG A 511 -39.68 -8.80 -7.91
CA ARG A 511 -39.69 -10.03 -8.72
C ARG A 511 -38.81 -11.16 -8.17
N ASN A 512 -38.67 -11.26 -6.85
CA ASN A 512 -37.94 -12.34 -6.20
C ASN A 512 -38.85 -13.57 -6.00
N THR A 513 -38.25 -14.77 -6.02
CA THR A 513 -38.99 -16.04 -5.99
C THR A 513 -39.53 -16.38 -4.59
N LEU A 514 -38.92 -15.85 -3.54
CA LEU A 514 -39.46 -15.85 -2.18
C LEU A 514 -39.91 -14.43 -1.82
N SER A 515 -39.58 -13.96 -0.62
CA SER A 515 -39.84 -12.59 -0.18
C SER A 515 -38.91 -11.58 -0.84
N GLY A 516 -39.27 -10.31 -0.89
CA GLY A 516 -38.33 -9.25 -1.25
C GLY A 516 -37.19 -9.17 -0.23
N VAL A 517 -37.54 -9.16 1.05
CA VAL A 517 -36.61 -9.07 2.18
C VAL A 517 -36.91 -10.16 3.21
N GLN A 518 -35.86 -10.81 3.73
CA GLN A 518 -35.94 -11.72 4.87
C GLN A 518 -34.97 -11.31 5.97
N ILE A 519 -35.44 -11.28 7.22
CA ILE A 519 -34.64 -10.95 8.39
C ILE A 519 -34.85 -12.03 9.45
N ARG A 520 -33.76 -12.65 9.91
CA ARG A 520 -33.83 -13.71 10.93
C ARG A 520 -32.67 -13.70 11.90
N GLU A 521 -32.76 -14.50 12.95
CA GLU A 521 -31.66 -14.78 13.89
C GLU A 521 -30.99 -13.50 14.43
N GLY A 522 -31.83 -12.57 14.88
CA GLY A 522 -31.39 -11.28 15.45
C GLY A 522 -30.86 -10.25 14.44
N GLY A 523 -30.93 -10.52 13.13
CA GLY A 523 -30.58 -9.54 12.10
C GLY A 523 -31.41 -8.26 12.24
N ASN A 524 -30.83 -7.11 11.89
CA ASN A 524 -31.47 -5.80 12.02
C ASN A 524 -31.33 -5.02 10.72
N LEU A 525 -32.46 -4.61 10.16
CA LEU A 525 -32.50 -3.86 8.91
C LEU A 525 -33.33 -2.59 9.08
N THR A 526 -32.79 -1.49 8.58
CA THR A 526 -33.54 -0.25 8.35
C THR A 526 -33.75 -0.05 6.86
N ILE A 527 -34.97 0.24 6.43
CA ILE A 527 -35.31 0.52 5.02
C ILE A 527 -35.94 1.91 4.95
N ARG A 528 -35.44 2.76 4.05
CA ARG A 528 -35.92 4.13 3.85
C ARG A 528 -36.23 4.40 2.40
N LYS A 529 -37.32 5.11 2.11
CA LYS A 529 -37.63 5.65 0.76
C LYS A 529 -37.53 4.61 -0.37
N SER A 530 -37.88 3.37 -0.08
CA SER A 530 -37.64 2.23 -0.96
C SER A 530 -38.94 1.52 -1.34
N GLN A 531 -38.88 0.77 -2.43
CA GLN A 531 -40.03 0.04 -2.98
C GLN A 531 -39.77 -1.47 -2.96
N ILE A 532 -40.76 -2.23 -2.50
CA ILE A 532 -40.71 -3.69 -2.45
C ILE A 532 -41.95 -4.26 -3.12
N SER A 533 -41.78 -4.93 -4.27
CA SER A 533 -42.94 -5.33 -5.08
C SER A 533 -42.81 -6.64 -5.84
N ASP A 534 -43.95 -7.16 -6.29
CA ASP A 534 -44.04 -8.24 -7.27
C ASP A 534 -43.27 -9.52 -6.88
N CYS A 535 -43.10 -9.77 -5.58
CA CYS A 535 -42.45 -10.99 -5.08
C CYS A 535 -43.46 -12.13 -4.99
N LYS A 536 -43.00 -13.38 -5.16
CA LYS A 536 -43.87 -14.57 -5.15
C LYS A 536 -44.27 -15.04 -3.74
N GLN A 537 -43.74 -14.42 -2.69
CA GLN A 537 -44.20 -14.56 -1.30
C GLN A 537 -44.49 -13.19 -0.69
N SER A 538 -44.37 -13.06 0.64
CA SER A 538 -44.60 -11.81 1.35
C SER A 538 -43.54 -10.79 0.95
N GLY A 539 -43.88 -9.50 0.86
CA GLY A 539 -42.91 -8.46 0.50
C GLY A 539 -41.71 -8.46 1.45
N ILE A 540 -41.99 -8.48 2.75
CA ILE A 540 -40.99 -8.60 3.80
C ILE A 540 -41.38 -9.72 4.77
N PHE A 541 -40.41 -10.51 5.21
CA PHE A 541 -40.61 -11.55 6.20
C PHE A 541 -39.58 -11.45 7.34
N VAL A 542 -40.05 -11.22 8.57
CA VAL A 542 -39.24 -11.02 9.77
C VAL A 542 -39.51 -12.15 10.77
N TYR A 543 -38.50 -12.90 11.16
CA TYR A 543 -38.69 -14.00 12.12
C TYR A 543 -37.46 -14.26 12.98
N ASP A 544 -37.56 -15.18 13.94
CA ASP A 544 -36.48 -15.59 14.84
C ASP A 544 -35.71 -14.40 15.46
N SER A 545 -36.43 -13.51 16.14
CA SER A 545 -35.89 -12.27 16.75
C SER A 545 -35.30 -11.25 15.78
N GLY A 546 -35.59 -11.35 14.47
CA GLY A 546 -35.23 -10.32 13.49
C GLY A 546 -35.92 -8.98 13.77
N ARG A 547 -35.27 -7.87 13.42
CA ARG A 547 -35.80 -6.51 13.58
C ARG A 547 -35.82 -5.75 12.26
N LEU A 548 -36.96 -5.13 11.98
CA LEU A 548 -37.15 -4.22 10.85
C LEU A 548 -37.60 -2.85 11.34
N THR A 549 -36.96 -1.81 10.82
CA THR A 549 -37.50 -0.45 10.79
C THR A 549 -37.71 -0.04 9.33
N ALA A 550 -38.91 0.38 8.94
CA ALA A 550 -39.15 0.92 7.60
C ALA A 550 -39.83 2.29 7.65
N GLU A 551 -39.25 3.25 6.92
CA GLU A 551 -39.68 4.64 6.85
C GLU A 551 -39.89 5.06 5.38
N ASP A 552 -41.01 5.71 5.07
CA ASP A 552 -41.31 6.24 3.71
C ASP A 552 -41.25 5.16 2.60
N CYS A 553 -41.60 3.91 2.92
CA CYS A 553 -41.51 2.78 1.98
C CYS A 553 -42.85 2.44 1.32
N GLN A 554 -42.80 1.87 0.11
CA GLN A 554 -43.96 1.30 -0.58
C GLN A 554 -43.81 -0.22 -0.73
N ILE A 555 -44.80 -0.99 -0.28
CA ILE A 555 -44.79 -2.45 -0.32
C ILE A 555 -46.07 -2.96 -0.99
N PHE A 556 -45.96 -3.48 -2.21
CA PHE A 556 -47.15 -3.71 -3.03
C PHE A 556 -47.05 -4.87 -4.04
N ASN A 557 -48.19 -5.34 -4.52
CA ASN A 557 -48.30 -6.41 -5.53
C ASN A 557 -47.59 -7.73 -5.16
N ASN A 558 -47.37 -8.00 -3.88
CA ASN A 558 -46.76 -9.26 -3.45
C ASN A 558 -47.82 -10.38 -3.40
N ALA A 559 -47.41 -11.60 -3.72
CA ALA A 559 -48.32 -12.74 -3.83
C ALA A 559 -48.86 -13.22 -2.48
N TYR A 560 -48.26 -12.81 -1.36
CA TYR A 560 -48.74 -13.07 0.00
C TYR A 560 -48.98 -11.72 0.70
N SER A 561 -48.67 -11.59 1.99
CA SER A 561 -48.86 -10.34 2.75
C SER A 561 -47.80 -9.30 2.38
N GLY A 562 -48.06 -8.02 2.67
CA GLY A 562 -47.04 -6.98 2.53
C GLY A 562 -45.85 -7.24 3.46
N VAL A 563 -46.13 -7.37 4.76
CA VAL A 563 -45.15 -7.74 5.79
C VAL A 563 -45.66 -8.91 6.61
N GLU A 564 -44.79 -9.89 6.87
CA GLU A 564 -45.06 -11.07 7.68
C GLU A 564 -44.06 -11.15 8.85
N ILE A 565 -44.55 -11.49 10.05
CA ILE A 565 -43.76 -11.51 11.29
C ILE A 565 -44.06 -12.76 12.10
N LEU A 566 -43.03 -13.53 12.45
CA LEU A 566 -43.12 -14.73 13.27
C LEU A 566 -42.04 -14.75 14.38
N ASN A 567 -42.16 -15.65 15.36
CA ASN A 567 -41.13 -15.99 16.34
C ASN A 567 -40.33 -14.80 16.90
N LEU A 568 -41.00 -13.92 17.66
CA LEU A 568 -40.38 -12.75 18.31
C LEU A 568 -39.80 -11.70 17.33
N GLY A 569 -40.21 -11.71 16.06
CA GLY A 569 -39.86 -10.66 15.11
C GLY A 569 -40.37 -9.29 15.56
N ASN A 570 -39.61 -8.23 15.28
CA ASN A 570 -39.92 -6.86 15.66
C ASN A 570 -40.03 -5.96 14.43
N LEU A 571 -41.16 -5.26 14.30
CA LEU A 571 -41.45 -4.35 13.21
C LEU A 571 -41.75 -2.95 13.73
N SER A 572 -41.10 -1.94 13.16
CA SER A 572 -41.49 -0.53 13.25
C SER A 572 -41.72 0.04 11.85
N LEU A 573 -42.90 0.59 11.60
CA LEU A 573 -43.26 1.24 10.35
C LEU A 573 -43.61 2.71 10.58
N GLN A 574 -43.06 3.60 9.74
CA GLN A 574 -43.39 5.03 9.75
C GLN A 574 -43.63 5.53 8.32
N HIS A 575 -44.74 6.24 8.06
CA HIS A 575 -45.02 6.85 6.75
C HIS A 575 -45.00 5.87 5.55
N CYS A 576 -45.28 4.59 5.79
CA CYS A 576 -45.24 3.54 4.76
C CYS A 576 -46.60 3.33 4.09
N GLN A 577 -46.58 2.90 2.83
CA GLN A 577 -47.76 2.49 2.06
C GLN A 577 -47.69 0.99 1.74
N ILE A 578 -48.65 0.21 2.22
CA ILE A 578 -48.71 -1.23 2.02
C ILE A 578 -50.06 -1.58 1.38
N HIS A 579 -50.07 -1.85 0.08
CA HIS A 579 -51.30 -1.99 -0.70
C HIS A 579 -51.20 -3.02 -1.82
N ARG A 580 -52.33 -3.49 -2.35
CA ARG A 580 -52.42 -4.40 -3.50
C ARG A 580 -51.67 -5.73 -3.31
N ASN A 581 -51.41 -6.15 -2.08
CA ASN A 581 -50.87 -7.48 -1.79
C ASN A 581 -52.01 -8.50 -1.72
N GLN A 582 -51.75 -9.75 -2.10
CA GLN A 582 -52.78 -10.80 -2.13
C GLN A 582 -53.14 -11.34 -0.72
N GLY A 583 -52.31 -11.06 0.28
CA GLY A 583 -52.53 -11.35 1.69
C GLY A 583 -53.03 -10.14 2.48
N TYR A 584 -52.59 -10.04 3.74
CA TYR A 584 -52.82 -8.88 4.60
C TYR A 584 -51.76 -7.79 4.33
N ALA A 585 -52.01 -6.55 4.76
CA ALA A 585 -50.94 -5.55 4.81
C ALA A 585 -49.81 -5.99 5.74
N ILE A 586 -50.18 -6.37 6.97
CA ILE A 586 -49.28 -6.89 8.00
C ILE A 586 -49.91 -8.17 8.56
N TYR A 587 -49.13 -9.24 8.63
CA TYR A 587 -49.50 -10.49 9.28
C TYR A 587 -48.49 -10.83 10.38
N ALA A 588 -48.93 -10.80 11.64
CA ALA A 588 -48.06 -11.06 12.80
C ALA A 588 -48.58 -12.25 13.60
N TYR A 589 -47.69 -13.17 13.98
CA TYR A 589 -47.99 -14.37 14.76
C TYR A 589 -46.84 -14.71 15.73
N GLN A 590 -47.08 -15.58 16.73
CA GLN A 590 -46.05 -16.08 17.67
C GLN A 590 -45.20 -14.97 18.34
N ASN A 591 -45.87 -14.07 19.07
CA ASN A 591 -45.25 -12.98 19.83
C ASN A 591 -44.47 -11.95 18.98
N GLY A 592 -44.87 -11.74 17.72
CA GLY A 592 -44.36 -10.64 16.91
C GLY A 592 -44.76 -9.28 17.49
N ILE A 593 -43.81 -8.34 17.55
CA ILE A 593 -44.02 -6.97 18.04
C ILE A 593 -44.17 -6.03 16.84
N VAL A 594 -45.23 -5.21 16.83
CA VAL A 594 -45.54 -4.32 15.73
C VAL A 594 -45.83 -2.91 16.24
N SER A 595 -45.09 -1.93 15.72
CA SER A 595 -45.36 -0.50 15.85
C SER A 595 -45.64 0.09 14.47
N VAL A 596 -46.72 0.86 14.34
CA VAL A 596 -47.12 1.50 13.08
C VAL A 596 -47.52 2.94 13.34
N GLU A 597 -46.91 3.87 12.62
CA GLU A 597 -47.18 5.30 12.72
C GLU A 597 -47.36 5.92 11.32
N ASN A 598 -48.47 6.63 11.10
CA ASN A 598 -48.76 7.36 9.86
C ASN A 598 -48.66 6.52 8.55
N CYS A 599 -49.05 5.24 8.59
CA CYS A 599 -48.99 4.35 7.44
C CYS A 599 -50.36 4.15 6.76
N ASP A 600 -50.38 3.97 5.43
CA ASP A 600 -51.56 3.54 4.68
C ASP A 600 -51.50 2.03 4.39
N LEU A 601 -52.43 1.27 4.95
CA LEU A 601 -52.45 -0.20 4.89
C LEU A 601 -53.65 -0.76 4.08
N ARG A 602 -54.31 0.09 3.29
CA ARG A 602 -55.55 -0.25 2.57
C ARG A 602 -55.28 -1.01 1.26
N ASP A 603 -56.36 -1.44 0.62
CA ASP A 603 -56.36 -2.03 -0.72
C ASP A 603 -55.56 -3.34 -0.87
N ASN A 604 -55.47 -4.15 0.19
CA ASN A 604 -54.96 -5.52 0.15
C ASN A 604 -56.10 -6.54 0.05
N SER A 605 -55.86 -7.68 -0.60
CA SER A 605 -56.91 -8.68 -0.91
C SER A 605 -57.55 -9.30 0.34
N ARG A 606 -56.83 -9.37 1.46
CA ARG A 606 -57.43 -9.66 2.77
C ARG A 606 -57.54 -8.36 3.56
N ARG A 607 -58.76 -8.02 3.98
CA ARG A 607 -58.97 -6.99 5.02
C ARG A 607 -58.18 -7.41 6.24
N SER A 608 -57.40 -6.51 6.84
CA SER A 608 -56.80 -6.68 8.16
C SER A 608 -57.85 -7.25 9.11
N SER A 609 -57.72 -8.54 9.44
CA SER A 609 -58.75 -9.24 10.19
C SER A 609 -58.73 -8.77 11.65
N ARG A 610 -59.84 -9.03 12.33
CA ARG A 610 -60.19 -8.67 13.72
C ARG A 610 -59.11 -8.96 14.80
N TYR A 611 -58.01 -9.63 14.48
CA TYR A 611 -56.93 -10.01 15.40
C TYR A 611 -55.90 -8.90 15.71
N LEU A 612 -56.01 -7.72 15.08
CA LEU A 612 -55.23 -6.53 15.46
C LEU A 612 -55.68 -5.88 16.78
N TRP A 613 -56.70 -6.39 17.48
CA TRP A 613 -57.22 -5.78 18.71
C TRP A 613 -56.83 -6.49 20.01
N GLU A 614 -56.19 -7.67 19.94
CA GLU A 614 -55.79 -8.46 21.14
C GLU A 614 -54.27 -8.55 21.37
N LEU A 615 -53.44 -8.11 20.43
CA LEU A 615 -52.02 -7.86 20.67
C LEU A 615 -51.87 -6.50 21.37
N SER A 616 -50.92 -6.37 22.30
CA SER A 616 -50.54 -5.12 22.96
C SER A 616 -49.99 -4.10 21.95
N LEU A 617 -50.90 -3.53 21.17
CA LEU A 617 -50.72 -2.54 20.14
C LEU A 617 -50.83 -1.17 20.82
N GLU A 618 -49.68 -0.51 21.04
CA GLU A 618 -49.67 0.94 21.20
C GLU A 618 -49.98 1.56 19.82
N ILE A 619 -51.25 1.52 19.40
CA ILE A 619 -51.74 2.28 18.25
C ILE A 619 -51.79 3.74 18.69
N LYS A 620 -50.73 4.50 18.42
CA LYS A 620 -50.74 5.96 18.44
C LYS A 620 -51.25 6.50 17.10
N SER A 621 -52.45 6.09 16.65
CA SER A 621 -53.05 6.70 15.47
C SER A 621 -54.00 7.84 15.86
N LYS A 622 -53.74 9.03 15.31
CA LYS A 622 -54.77 10.06 15.10
C LYS A 622 -55.12 10.06 13.61
N ARG A 623 -56.28 9.46 13.31
CA ARG A 623 -57.03 9.38 12.05
C ARG A 623 -56.51 8.46 10.96
#